data_AF-A0A4U0X435-F1
#
_entry.id   AF-A0A4U0X435-F1
#
_cell.length_a   1.000
_cell.length_b   1.000
_cell.length_c   1.000
_cell.angle_alpha   90.00
_cell.angle_beta   90.00
_cell.angle_gamma   90.00
#
_symmetry.space_group_name_H-M   'P 1'
#
loop_
_entity.id
_entity.type
_entity.pdbx_description
1 polymer ?
#
loop_
_entity_poly.entity_id
_entity_poly.type
_entity_poly.pdbx_seq_one_letter_code
_entity_poly.pdbx_strand_id
1 'polypeptide(L)'
;MIHNADGLALEYKGTDYLTFWAGQIIPGYGHGFYYMLNSSYDIVHDLTAVNTTTLGDMHEFQLTTDGTALITVSEPISYDLTAYGVGNGVLMDCLFQEIDVATNDLVFQWRASDHFAPNDSYVGLGSTGNSTENPYDYFHINSVEKDTSGNYLVSSRHLYALIYINGTSGDTIWILGGKRNQFDDKSGGNATNFSWQHDARWVNGSPTSLTLFDNGATD
;
A
#
# COMPACT_ATOMS: atom_id res chain seq x y z
N MET A 1 -14.23 13.13 4.61
CA MET A 1 -13.31 14.05 3.90
C MET A 1 -13.08 13.51 2.50
N ILE A 2 -12.69 14.36 1.54
CA ILE A 2 -12.29 13.95 0.19
C ILE A 2 -10.76 14.00 0.13
N HIS A 3 -10.13 12.99 -0.45
CA HIS A 3 -8.68 12.86 -0.64
C HIS A 3 -8.40 12.24 -2.01
N ASN A 4 -7.25 12.54 -2.62
CA ASN A 4 -6.82 11.89 -3.85
C ASN A 4 -5.44 11.30 -3.61
N ALA A 5 -5.37 9.96 -3.69
CA ALA A 5 -4.14 9.20 -3.61
C ALA A 5 -3.27 9.44 -4.85
N ASP A 6 -3.87 9.28 -6.04
CA ASP A 6 -3.12 9.17 -7.27
C ASP A 6 -3.92 9.70 -8.47
N GLY A 7 -3.62 10.92 -8.91
CA GLY A 7 -4.17 11.50 -10.14
C GLY A 7 -5.68 11.80 -10.10
N LEU A 8 -6.04 13.07 -10.37
CA LEU A 8 -7.45 13.46 -10.50
C LEU A 8 -8.16 12.75 -11.66
N ALA A 9 -7.46 12.39 -12.74
CA ALA A 9 -8.04 11.77 -13.92
C ALA A 9 -7.32 10.46 -14.25
N LEU A 10 -8.06 9.34 -14.30
CA LEU A 10 -7.55 8.02 -14.65
C LEU A 10 -8.34 7.44 -15.84
N GLU A 11 -7.66 6.77 -16.77
CA GLU A 11 -8.30 6.13 -17.93
C GLU A 11 -8.76 4.71 -17.56
N TYR A 12 -10.01 4.38 -17.85
CA TYR A 12 -10.57 3.02 -17.76
C TYR A 12 -11.27 2.67 -19.07
N LYS A 13 -10.83 1.59 -19.73
CA LYS A 13 -11.40 1.11 -21.00
C LYS A 13 -11.53 2.21 -22.07
N GLY A 14 -10.51 3.07 -22.17
CA GLY A 14 -10.45 4.17 -23.16
C GLY A 14 -11.33 5.38 -22.83
N THR A 15 -11.80 5.51 -21.58
CA THR A 15 -12.56 6.67 -21.10
C THR A 15 -11.88 7.26 -19.87
N ASP A 16 -11.71 8.57 -19.83
CA ASP A 16 -11.18 9.27 -18.66
C ASP A 16 -12.26 9.44 -17.59
N TYR A 17 -11.89 9.18 -16.35
CA TYR A 17 -12.74 9.35 -15.17
C TYR A 17 -12.08 10.29 -14.18
N LEU A 18 -12.87 11.20 -13.60
CA LEU A 18 -12.45 11.94 -12.42
C LEU A 18 -12.52 11.00 -11.23
N THR A 19 -11.42 10.81 -10.52
CA THR A 19 -11.36 9.90 -9.36
C THR A 19 -11.09 10.63 -8.06
N PHE A 20 -11.66 10.11 -6.98
CA PHE A 20 -11.34 10.55 -5.63
C PHE A 20 -11.69 9.50 -4.59
N TRP A 21 -10.97 9.52 -3.47
CA TRP A 21 -11.32 8.81 -2.26
C TRP A 21 -12.18 9.69 -1.36
N ALA A 22 -13.21 9.12 -0.73
CA ALA A 22 -13.92 9.78 0.35
C ALA A 22 -14.26 8.82 1.51
N GLY A 23 -14.04 9.32 2.72
CA GLY A 23 -14.23 8.52 3.93
C GLY A 23 -13.82 9.22 5.22
N GLN A 24 -13.65 8.42 6.26
CA GLN A 24 -13.12 8.85 7.55
C GLN A 24 -11.59 8.82 7.50
N ILE A 25 -10.95 9.95 7.81
CA ILE A 25 -9.50 10.02 7.98
C ILE A 25 -9.16 9.78 9.44
N ILE A 26 -8.26 8.83 9.65
CA ILE A 26 -7.62 8.51 10.92
C ILE A 26 -6.14 8.89 10.76
N PRO A 27 -5.41 9.28 11.83
CA PRO A 27 -3.99 9.61 11.67
C PRO A 27 -3.21 8.45 11.04
N GLY A 28 -2.73 8.67 9.81
CA GLY A 28 -1.93 7.71 9.05
C GLY A 28 -2.69 6.72 8.17
N TYR A 29 -4.03 6.69 8.15
CA TYR A 29 -4.81 5.83 7.25
C TYR A 29 -6.29 6.27 7.17
N GLY A 30 -7.04 5.76 6.21
CA GLY A 30 -8.44 6.07 6.00
C GLY A 30 -9.33 4.82 5.98
N HIS A 31 -10.62 5.03 6.24
CA HIS A 31 -11.67 4.06 5.92
C HIS A 31 -12.67 4.73 4.99
N GLY A 32 -12.72 4.31 3.73
CA GLY A 32 -13.56 4.95 2.73
C GLY A 32 -13.75 4.19 1.44
N PHE A 33 -14.22 4.93 0.45
CA PHE A 33 -14.55 4.45 -0.88
C PHE A 33 -13.81 5.28 -1.93
N TYR A 34 -13.46 4.64 -3.03
CA TYR A 34 -12.94 5.30 -4.22
C TYR A 34 -14.08 5.46 -5.21
N TYR A 35 -14.24 6.66 -5.75
CA TYR A 35 -15.30 7.00 -6.68
C TYR A 35 -14.71 7.36 -8.03
N MET A 36 -15.37 6.90 -9.10
CA MET A 36 -15.05 7.29 -10.49
C MET A 36 -16.25 8.00 -11.10
N LEU A 37 -16.03 9.23 -11.54
CA LEU A 37 -17.03 10.10 -12.12
C LEU A 37 -16.83 10.21 -13.63
N ASN A 38 -17.91 10.12 -14.39
CA ASN A 38 -17.90 10.36 -15.83
C ASN A 38 -17.80 11.88 -16.15
N SER A 39 -17.80 12.25 -17.43
CA SER A 39 -17.72 13.65 -17.87
C SER A 39 -18.91 14.53 -17.46
N SER A 40 -20.02 13.93 -17.03
CA SER A 40 -21.20 14.61 -16.48
C SER A 40 -21.14 14.75 -14.95
N TYR A 41 -20.04 14.31 -14.31
CA TYR A 41 -19.86 14.22 -12.86
C TYR A 41 -20.81 13.25 -12.15
N ASP A 42 -21.38 12.29 -12.89
CA ASP A 42 -22.13 11.20 -12.27
C ASP A 42 -21.14 10.15 -11.77
N ILE A 43 -21.34 9.68 -10.53
CA ILE A 43 -20.62 8.52 -10.01
C ILE A 43 -21.08 7.29 -10.80
N VAL A 44 -20.14 6.62 -11.47
CA VAL A 44 -20.43 5.43 -12.27
C VAL A 44 -19.73 4.17 -11.75
N HIS A 45 -18.70 4.34 -10.92
CA HIS A 45 -18.08 3.26 -10.15
C HIS A 45 -17.80 3.74 -8.73
N ASP A 46 -18.00 2.84 -7.77
CA ASP A 46 -17.57 2.96 -6.39
C ASP A 46 -16.92 1.65 -5.94
N LEU A 47 -15.74 1.77 -5.33
CA LEU A 47 -14.91 0.64 -4.91
C LEU A 47 -14.51 0.80 -3.45
N THR A 48 -14.34 -0.31 -2.76
CA THR A 48 -13.73 -0.38 -1.42
C THR A 48 -13.17 -1.78 -1.19
N ALA A 49 -12.54 -1.99 -0.04
CA ALA A 49 -11.97 -3.27 0.35
C ALA A 49 -13.02 -4.40 0.39
N VAL A 50 -12.61 -5.58 -0.07
CA VAL A 50 -13.47 -6.77 -0.18
C VAL A 50 -13.01 -7.82 0.83
N ASN A 51 -13.94 -8.46 1.55
CA ASN A 51 -13.66 -9.51 2.53
C ASN A 51 -12.71 -9.09 3.69
N THR A 52 -12.75 -7.81 4.07
CA THR A 52 -12.02 -7.23 5.21
C THR A 52 -13.00 -6.66 6.24
N THR A 53 -12.51 -6.42 7.46
CA THR A 53 -13.27 -5.77 8.54
C THR A 53 -13.24 -4.25 8.46
N THR A 54 -12.34 -3.69 7.64
CA THR A 54 -12.19 -2.25 7.35
C THR A 54 -12.43 -1.95 5.87
N LEU A 55 -12.50 -0.66 5.53
CA LEU A 55 -12.70 -0.16 4.17
C LEU A 55 -11.38 0.26 3.53
N GLY A 56 -11.42 0.57 2.23
CA GLY A 56 -10.26 1.05 1.46
C GLY A 56 -9.61 2.30 2.06
N ASP A 57 -8.29 2.29 2.07
CA ASP A 57 -7.43 3.32 2.64
C ASP A 57 -7.09 4.42 1.62
N MET A 58 -6.78 5.63 2.08
CA MET A 58 -6.63 6.78 1.21
C MET A 58 -5.29 6.85 0.44
N HIS A 59 -4.36 5.91 0.63
CA HIS A 59 -3.00 6.02 0.11
C HIS A 59 -2.79 5.57 -1.33
N GLU A 60 -3.66 4.72 -1.87
CA GLU A 60 -3.45 4.16 -3.21
C GLU A 60 -4.78 3.95 -3.93
N PHE A 61 -4.85 4.42 -5.18
CA PHE A 61 -5.94 4.11 -6.11
C PHE A 61 -5.42 4.16 -7.55
N GLN A 62 -5.01 3.02 -8.08
CA GLN A 62 -4.46 2.91 -9.43
C GLN A 62 -5.28 1.96 -10.28
N LEU A 63 -5.59 2.37 -11.50
CA LEU A 63 -6.22 1.50 -12.48
C LEU A 63 -5.15 0.71 -13.24
N THR A 64 -5.41 -0.57 -13.44
CA THR A 64 -4.54 -1.43 -14.26
C THR A 64 -5.07 -1.50 -15.70
N THR A 65 -4.20 -1.93 -16.61
CA THR A 65 -4.59 -2.20 -18.01
C THR A 65 -5.57 -3.38 -18.14
N ASP A 66 -5.69 -4.21 -17.11
CA ASP A 66 -6.60 -5.37 -17.09
C ASP A 66 -8.04 -4.97 -16.72
N GLY A 67 -8.28 -3.68 -16.44
CA GLY A 67 -9.58 -3.18 -16.01
C GLY A 67 -9.88 -3.41 -14.54
N THR A 68 -8.84 -3.58 -13.73
CA THR A 68 -8.92 -3.70 -12.27
C THR A 68 -8.40 -2.42 -11.60
N ALA A 69 -8.61 -2.30 -10.30
CA ALA A 69 -8.07 -1.24 -9.46
C ALA A 69 -7.22 -1.82 -8.34
N LEU A 70 -6.09 -1.19 -8.06
CA LEU A 70 -5.27 -1.42 -6.89
C LEU A 70 -5.69 -0.46 -5.78
N ILE A 71 -5.89 -1.01 -4.59
CA ILE A 71 -6.24 -0.24 -3.39
C ILE A 71 -5.41 -0.72 -2.20
N THR A 72 -5.20 0.16 -1.22
CA THR A 72 -4.63 -0.22 0.08
C THR A 72 -5.72 -0.43 1.12
N VAL A 73 -5.42 -1.24 2.13
CA VAL A 73 -6.29 -1.47 3.28
C VAL A 73 -5.46 -1.53 4.55
N SER A 74 -5.94 -0.89 5.61
CA SER A 74 -5.38 -0.99 6.95
C SER A 74 -6.38 -1.75 7.83
N GLU A 75 -6.01 -2.93 8.32
CA GLU A 75 -6.90 -3.83 9.06
C GLU A 75 -6.29 -4.21 10.42
N PRO A 76 -6.90 -3.82 11.55
CA PRO A 76 -6.45 -4.26 12.86
C PRO A 76 -6.65 -5.77 13.05
N ILE A 77 -5.58 -6.50 13.38
CA ILE A 77 -5.62 -7.95 13.66
C ILE A 77 -5.02 -8.25 15.04
N SER A 78 -5.53 -9.31 15.69
CA SER A 78 -4.88 -9.82 16.90
C SER A 78 -3.51 -10.39 16.58
N TYR A 79 -2.51 -10.06 17.40
CA TYR A 79 -1.13 -10.51 17.21
C TYR A 79 -0.39 -10.64 18.55
N ASP A 80 0.52 -11.61 18.66
CA ASP A 80 1.36 -11.77 19.85
C ASP A 80 2.51 -10.75 19.85
N LEU A 81 2.37 -9.73 20.71
CA LEU A 81 3.34 -8.67 20.95
C LEU A 81 4.05 -8.85 22.30
N THR A 82 4.14 -10.08 22.83
CA THR A 82 4.86 -10.39 24.08
C THR A 82 6.32 -9.94 24.03
N ALA A 83 6.99 -10.12 22.88
CA ALA A 83 8.38 -9.67 22.69
C ALA A 83 8.56 -8.14 22.83
N TYR A 84 7.47 -7.38 22.80
CA TYR A 84 7.42 -5.93 22.93
C TYR A 84 6.74 -5.47 24.24
N GLY A 85 6.44 -6.40 25.15
CA GLY A 85 5.87 -6.10 26.48
C GLY A 85 4.36 -5.88 26.53
N VAL A 86 3.62 -6.18 25.45
CA VAL A 86 2.16 -5.99 25.39
C VAL A 86 1.37 -7.29 25.64
N GLY A 87 1.92 -8.45 25.26
CA GLY A 87 1.21 -9.73 25.31
C GLY A 87 0.33 -9.92 24.08
N ASN A 88 -0.90 -10.39 24.25
CA ASN A 88 -1.89 -10.46 23.16
C ASN A 88 -2.34 -9.04 22.79
N GLY A 89 -1.70 -8.48 21.78
CA GLY A 89 -1.94 -7.12 21.30
C GLY A 89 -2.60 -7.09 19.92
N VAL A 90 -2.49 -5.95 19.26
CA VAL A 90 -3.10 -5.69 17.95
C VAL A 90 -2.06 -5.10 17.00
N LEU A 91 -1.86 -5.72 15.83
CA LEU A 91 -1.13 -5.11 14.72
C LEU A 91 -2.11 -4.39 13.80
N MET A 92 -1.65 -3.30 13.19
CA MET A 92 -2.28 -2.84 11.96
C MET A 92 -1.69 -3.67 10.83
N ASP A 93 -2.46 -4.63 10.33
CA ASP A 93 -2.07 -5.35 9.12
C ASP A 93 -2.29 -4.43 7.92
N CYS A 94 -1.29 -4.34 7.05
CA CYS A 94 -1.37 -3.55 5.83
C CYS A 94 -1.54 -4.49 4.66
N LEU A 95 -2.55 -4.22 3.85
CA LEU A 95 -2.88 -5.00 2.68
C LEU A 95 -2.90 -4.13 1.44
N PHE A 96 -2.75 -4.77 0.29
CA PHE A 96 -3.33 -4.24 -0.93
C PHE A 96 -4.22 -5.29 -1.58
N GLN A 97 -5.19 -4.80 -2.35
CA GLN A 97 -6.10 -5.62 -3.13
C GLN A 97 -6.10 -5.16 -4.58
N GLU A 98 -6.23 -6.12 -5.49
CA GLU A 98 -6.64 -5.88 -6.87
C GLU A 98 -8.11 -6.27 -7.00
N ILE A 99 -8.94 -5.34 -7.47
CA ILE A 99 -10.40 -5.48 -7.55
C ILE A 99 -10.86 -5.25 -8.98
N ASP A 100 -11.75 -6.09 -9.50
CA ASP A 100 -12.39 -5.84 -10.79
C ASP A 100 -13.33 -4.62 -10.70
N VAL A 101 -13.08 -3.58 -11.51
CA VAL A 101 -13.82 -2.30 -11.44
C VAL A 101 -15.29 -2.46 -11.86
N ALA A 102 -15.61 -3.44 -12.70
CA ALA A 102 -16.97 -3.65 -13.18
C ALA A 102 -17.81 -4.47 -12.20
N THR A 103 -17.20 -5.43 -11.48
CA THR A 103 -17.94 -6.37 -10.64
C THR A 103 -17.74 -6.18 -9.14
N ASN A 104 -16.73 -5.41 -8.72
CA ASN A 104 -16.24 -5.33 -7.35
C ASN A 104 -15.77 -6.69 -6.78
N ASP A 105 -15.40 -7.63 -7.66
CA ASP A 105 -14.84 -8.90 -7.23
C ASP A 105 -13.35 -8.76 -6.88
N LEU A 106 -12.94 -9.44 -5.81
CA LEU A 106 -11.55 -9.54 -5.42
C LEU A 106 -10.78 -10.42 -6.42
N VAL A 107 -9.77 -9.86 -7.07
CA VAL A 107 -8.88 -10.56 -8.01
C VAL A 107 -7.64 -11.09 -7.28
N PHE A 108 -7.03 -10.25 -6.44
CA PHE A 108 -5.82 -10.59 -5.69
C PHE A 108 -5.79 -9.84 -4.36
N GLN A 109 -5.18 -10.45 -3.33
CA GLN A 109 -4.91 -9.81 -2.05
C GLN A 109 -3.56 -10.26 -1.53
N TRP A 110 -2.82 -9.30 -0.96
CA TRP A 110 -1.59 -9.55 -0.23
C TRP A 110 -1.64 -8.93 1.15
N ARG A 111 -1.11 -9.62 2.16
CA ARG A 111 -1.08 -9.19 3.57
C ARG A 111 0.35 -9.06 4.05
N ALA A 112 0.72 -7.90 4.60
CA ALA A 112 2.07 -7.70 5.13
C ALA A 112 2.43 -8.71 6.23
N SER A 113 1.47 -9.03 7.11
CA SER A 113 1.67 -9.93 8.25
C SER A 113 2.02 -11.37 7.87
N ASP A 114 1.74 -11.81 6.64
CA ASP A 114 2.13 -13.13 6.14
C ASP A 114 3.63 -13.20 5.74
N HIS A 115 4.30 -12.06 5.54
CA HIS A 115 5.65 -11.97 4.96
C HIS A 115 6.68 -11.21 5.80
N PHE A 116 6.22 -10.31 6.67
CA PHE A 116 7.06 -9.42 7.47
C PHE A 116 6.66 -9.43 8.93
N ALA A 117 7.65 -9.34 9.80
CA ALA A 117 7.42 -9.30 11.25
C ALA A 117 7.65 -7.87 11.78
N PRO A 118 7.12 -7.53 12.97
CA PRO A 118 7.31 -6.19 13.51
C PRO A 118 8.77 -5.80 13.79
N ASN A 119 9.68 -6.77 13.88
CA ASN A 119 11.12 -6.53 14.02
C ASN A 119 11.79 -6.01 12.73
N ASP A 120 11.14 -6.18 11.57
CA ASP A 120 11.61 -5.62 10.31
C ASP A 120 11.47 -4.08 10.30
N SER A 121 10.55 -3.53 11.11
CA SER A 121 10.23 -2.10 11.15
C SER A 121 11.30 -1.23 11.79
N TYR A 122 11.51 -0.03 11.25
CA TYR A 122 12.27 1.04 11.91
C TYR A 122 11.43 1.83 12.91
N VAL A 123 10.10 1.72 12.83
CA VAL A 123 9.19 2.33 13.80
C VAL A 123 9.06 1.37 14.97
N GLY A 124 9.22 1.87 16.20
CA GLY A 124 9.03 1.07 17.41
C GLY A 124 7.57 1.06 17.87
N LEU A 125 7.18 0.06 18.65
CA LEU A 125 5.81 -0.09 19.17
C LEU A 125 5.33 1.14 19.98
N GLY A 126 6.21 1.79 20.75
CA GLY A 126 5.85 2.98 21.53
C GLY A 126 4.71 2.71 22.53
N SER A 127 3.62 3.47 22.42
CA SER A 127 2.38 3.28 23.22
C SER A 127 1.23 2.69 22.40
N THR A 128 1.53 2.01 21.29
CA THR A 128 0.54 1.39 20.39
C THR A 128 0.41 -0.11 20.64
N GLY A 129 -0.44 -0.79 19.87
CA GLY A 129 -0.63 -2.23 19.89
C GLY A 129 -1.51 -2.76 21.02
N ASN A 130 -2.14 -1.89 21.80
CA ASN A 130 -2.95 -2.26 22.97
C ASN A 130 -4.45 -2.39 22.70
N SER A 131 -4.96 -1.92 21.56
CA SER A 131 -6.37 -2.09 21.16
C SER A 131 -6.55 -1.94 19.65
N THR A 132 -7.76 -2.22 19.16
CA THR A 132 -8.18 -2.03 17.76
C THR A 132 -8.19 -0.57 17.32
N GLU A 133 -8.36 0.36 18.25
CA GLU A 133 -8.33 1.82 18.02
C GLU A 133 -6.91 2.39 18.10
N ASN A 134 -5.97 1.62 18.62
CA ASN A 134 -4.56 2.00 18.75
C ASN A 134 -3.65 0.81 18.39
N PRO A 135 -3.77 0.25 17.17
CA PRO A 135 -2.97 -0.88 16.73
C PRO A 135 -1.53 -0.46 16.44
N TYR A 136 -0.59 -1.40 16.46
CA TYR A 136 0.79 -1.12 16.11
C TYR A 136 1.00 -1.17 14.59
N ASP A 137 1.22 0.00 14.00
CA ASP A 137 1.50 0.18 12.58
C ASP A 137 2.98 0.01 12.26
N TYR A 138 3.37 -1.23 11.95
CA TYR A 138 4.76 -1.62 11.74
C TYR A 138 5.20 -1.57 10.27
N PHE A 139 4.28 -1.63 9.31
CA PHE A 139 4.59 -1.81 7.88
C PHE A 139 4.23 -0.58 7.04
N HIS A 140 2.99 -0.09 7.11
CA HIS A 140 2.51 1.10 6.44
C HIS A 140 2.75 1.13 4.91
N ILE A 141 1.81 0.58 4.13
CA ILE A 141 1.83 0.70 2.67
C ILE A 141 1.40 2.11 2.27
N ASN A 142 2.14 2.74 1.38
CA ASN A 142 1.80 4.06 0.86
C ASN A 142 1.92 4.20 -0.67
N SER A 143 2.23 3.11 -1.37
CA SER A 143 2.06 3.00 -2.82
C SER A 143 2.17 1.54 -3.25
N VAL A 144 1.43 1.19 -4.30
CA VAL A 144 1.44 -0.09 -4.99
C VAL A 144 1.30 0.15 -6.50
N GLU A 145 2.13 -0.51 -7.30
CA GLU A 145 1.98 -0.54 -8.75
C GLU A 145 2.06 -1.97 -9.27
N LYS A 146 1.17 -2.33 -10.21
CA LYS A 146 1.26 -3.59 -10.96
C LYS A 146 2.01 -3.33 -12.26
N ASP A 147 3.05 -4.11 -12.52
CA ASP A 147 3.81 -3.99 -13.76
C ASP A 147 3.25 -4.85 -14.91
N THR A 148 3.86 -4.70 -16.08
CA THR A 148 3.50 -5.46 -17.29
C THR A 148 3.76 -6.96 -17.22
N SER A 149 4.52 -7.44 -16.22
CA SER A 149 4.69 -8.87 -15.94
C SER A 149 3.63 -9.40 -14.96
N GLY A 150 2.74 -8.53 -14.49
CA GLY A 150 1.70 -8.85 -13.52
C GLY A 150 2.20 -8.93 -12.08
N ASN A 151 3.41 -8.47 -11.78
CA ASN A 151 3.96 -8.42 -10.43
C ASN A 151 3.70 -7.05 -9.78
N TYR A 152 3.80 -6.99 -8.45
CA TYR A 152 3.52 -5.76 -7.72
C TYR A 152 4.79 -5.15 -7.11
N LEU A 153 4.98 -3.85 -7.30
CA LEU A 153 5.93 -3.04 -6.57
C LEU A 153 5.20 -2.37 -5.42
N VAL A 154 5.60 -2.64 -4.17
CA VAL A 154 4.98 -2.09 -2.96
C VAL A 154 6.01 -1.25 -2.21
N SER A 155 5.61 -0.04 -1.81
CA SER A 155 6.39 0.79 -0.90
C SER A 155 5.91 0.62 0.53
N SER A 156 6.83 0.30 1.43
CA SER A 156 6.60 0.33 2.87
C SER A 156 7.31 1.53 3.49
N ARG A 157 6.50 2.44 4.04
CA ARG A 157 6.98 3.66 4.69
C ARG A 157 7.77 3.36 5.96
N HIS A 158 7.37 2.35 6.73
CA HIS A 158 7.97 2.05 8.05
C HIS A 158 9.12 1.03 7.99
N LEU A 159 9.25 0.29 6.89
CA LEU A 159 10.40 -0.57 6.65
C LEU A 159 11.56 0.15 5.94
N TYR A 160 11.32 1.35 5.39
CA TYR A 160 12.25 2.05 4.49
C TYR A 160 12.65 1.17 3.30
N ALA A 161 11.66 0.48 2.72
CA ALA A 161 11.91 -0.54 1.72
C ALA A 161 10.85 -0.55 0.62
N LEU A 162 11.31 -0.90 -0.57
CA LEU A 162 10.47 -1.33 -1.69
C LEU A 162 10.50 -2.85 -1.79
N ILE A 163 9.34 -3.45 -2.00
CA ILE A 163 9.14 -4.90 -2.04
C ILE A 163 8.53 -5.24 -3.39
N TYR A 164 9.19 -6.11 -4.14
CA TYR A 164 8.65 -6.62 -5.39
C TYR A 164 8.08 -8.02 -5.19
N ILE A 165 6.83 -8.20 -5.56
CA ILE A 165 5.98 -9.32 -5.16
C ILE A 165 5.50 -10.04 -6.41
N ASN A 166 5.57 -11.37 -6.39
CA ASN A 166 5.01 -12.20 -7.44
C ASN A 166 3.48 -12.08 -7.45
N GLY A 167 2.90 -11.64 -8.56
CA GLY A 167 1.46 -11.38 -8.58
C GLY A 167 0.56 -12.61 -8.74
N THR A 168 1.15 -13.81 -8.74
CA THR A 168 0.38 -15.07 -8.69
C THR A 168 0.50 -15.73 -7.32
N SER A 169 1.71 -15.86 -6.77
CA SER A 169 1.93 -16.56 -5.50
C SER A 169 1.89 -15.64 -4.28
N GLY A 170 2.06 -14.32 -4.46
CA GLY A 170 2.25 -13.38 -3.36
C GLY A 170 3.65 -13.44 -2.73
N ASP A 171 4.55 -14.28 -3.24
CA ASP A 171 5.90 -14.38 -2.70
C ASP A 171 6.74 -13.13 -3.01
N THR A 172 7.59 -12.74 -2.06
CA THR A 172 8.59 -11.71 -2.30
C THR A 172 9.64 -12.19 -3.30
N ILE A 173 9.78 -11.47 -4.41
CA ILE A 173 10.83 -11.69 -5.41
C ILE A 173 12.12 -11.01 -4.96
N TRP A 174 12.05 -9.72 -4.58
CA TRP A 174 13.19 -9.00 -4.01
C TRP A 174 12.77 -7.86 -3.09
N ILE A 175 13.73 -7.40 -2.26
CA ILE A 175 13.57 -6.25 -1.35
C ILE A 175 14.73 -5.27 -1.57
N LEU A 176 14.41 -4.01 -1.84
CA LEU A 176 15.36 -2.90 -1.96
C LEU A 176 15.22 -1.97 -0.75
N GLY A 177 16.32 -1.72 -0.05
CA GLY A 177 16.35 -0.86 1.14
C GLY A 177 15.99 -1.58 2.44
N GLY A 178 16.04 -0.82 3.53
CA GLY A 178 15.70 -1.27 4.88
C GLY A 178 16.57 -2.40 5.43
N LYS A 179 16.10 -3.03 6.53
CA LYS A 179 16.85 -4.07 7.26
C LYS A 179 17.05 -5.37 6.46
N ARG A 180 16.17 -5.62 5.49
CA ARG A 180 16.15 -6.85 4.67
C ARG A 180 16.63 -6.60 3.23
N ASN A 181 17.36 -5.51 2.98
CA ASN A 181 17.89 -5.17 1.67
C ASN A 181 18.65 -6.35 1.03
N GLN A 182 18.39 -6.60 -0.25
CA GLN A 182 19.01 -7.70 -1.02
C GLN A 182 19.94 -7.22 -2.13
N PHE A 183 20.16 -5.90 -2.24
CA PHE A 183 20.96 -5.29 -3.30
C PHE A 183 22.30 -4.82 -2.79
N ASP A 184 23.34 -4.98 -3.61
CA ASP A 184 24.62 -4.34 -3.40
C ASP A 184 24.62 -2.92 -3.99
N ASP A 185 24.66 -1.92 -3.13
CA ASP A 185 24.54 -0.52 -3.53
C ASP A 185 25.86 0.00 -4.14
N LYS A 186 25.86 0.14 -5.47
CA LYS A 186 27.00 0.67 -6.24
C LYS A 186 27.13 2.19 -6.24
N SER A 187 26.16 2.91 -5.66
CA SER A 187 26.11 4.37 -5.62
C SER A 187 26.78 4.97 -4.37
N GLY A 188 27.31 4.13 -3.48
CA GLY A 188 27.88 4.56 -2.20
C GLY A 188 26.83 4.90 -1.14
N GLY A 189 25.65 4.28 -1.22
CA GLY A 189 24.56 4.42 -0.25
C GLY A 189 23.35 5.19 -0.77
N ASN A 190 23.49 6.00 -1.83
CA ASN A 190 22.43 6.87 -2.33
C ASN A 190 21.21 6.14 -2.90
N ALA A 191 21.32 4.84 -3.21
CA ALA A 191 20.23 4.05 -3.76
C ALA A 191 19.46 3.27 -2.69
N THR A 192 20.00 3.19 -1.46
CA THR A 192 19.46 2.36 -0.38
C THR A 192 19.30 3.09 0.95
N ASN A 193 19.71 4.36 1.04
CA ASN A 193 19.59 5.19 2.25
C ASN A 193 18.31 6.03 2.32
N PHE A 194 17.36 5.82 1.40
CA PHE A 194 16.06 6.49 1.46
C PHE A 194 15.27 6.05 2.70
N SER A 195 14.35 6.90 3.15
CA SER A 195 13.52 6.59 4.31
C SER A 195 12.16 7.28 4.22
N TRP A 196 11.14 6.65 4.80
CA TRP A 196 9.76 7.14 4.77
C TRP A 196 9.23 7.43 3.35
N GLN A 197 9.78 6.75 2.34
CA GLN A 197 9.55 7.04 0.93
C GLN A 197 8.10 6.80 0.50
N HIS A 198 7.62 7.56 -0.47
CA HIS A 198 6.30 7.44 -1.10
C HIS A 198 6.41 7.27 -2.61
N ASP A 199 5.28 6.96 -3.24
CA ASP A 199 5.10 7.02 -4.70
C ASP A 199 6.18 6.25 -5.47
N ALA A 200 6.40 4.99 -5.07
CA ALA A 200 7.32 4.12 -5.77
C ALA A 200 6.68 3.65 -7.08
N ARG A 201 7.22 4.10 -8.21
CA ARG A 201 6.68 3.84 -9.54
C ARG A 201 7.71 3.31 -10.52
N TRP A 202 7.32 2.40 -11.39
CA TRP A 202 8.11 1.99 -12.55
C TRP A 202 8.10 3.06 -13.62
N VAL A 203 9.27 3.35 -14.17
CA VAL A 203 9.38 4.22 -15.34
C VAL A 203 8.84 3.45 -16.55
N ASN A 204 7.74 3.96 -17.13
CA ASN A 204 7.02 3.34 -18.25
C ASN A 204 6.46 1.94 -17.96
N GLY A 205 6.14 1.60 -16.70
CA GLY A 205 5.55 0.30 -16.33
C GLY A 205 6.43 -0.93 -16.56
N SER A 206 7.74 -0.71 -16.76
CA SER A 206 8.72 -1.77 -16.98
C SER A 206 9.64 -1.92 -15.77
N PRO A 207 9.92 -3.15 -15.29
CA PRO A 207 10.72 -3.41 -14.10
C PRO A 207 12.24 -3.23 -14.32
N THR A 208 12.63 -2.13 -14.96
CA THR A 208 14.03 -1.81 -15.29
C THR A 208 14.55 -0.58 -14.57
N SER A 209 13.68 0.41 -14.33
CA SER A 209 14.00 1.67 -13.66
C SER A 209 12.77 2.12 -12.89
N LEU A 210 12.95 2.58 -11.66
CA LEU A 210 11.87 3.11 -10.83
C LEU A 210 12.19 4.52 -10.33
N THR A 211 11.15 5.25 -9.96
CA THR A 211 11.20 6.50 -9.20
C THR A 211 10.58 6.27 -7.83
N LEU A 212 11.02 7.05 -6.84
CA LEU A 212 10.39 7.15 -5.54
C LEU A 212 10.56 8.59 -5.03
N PHE A 213 9.67 9.02 -4.14
CA PHE A 213 9.81 10.25 -3.40
C PHE A 213 10.42 9.95 -2.02
N ASP A 214 11.69 10.28 -1.82
CA ASP A 214 12.38 10.12 -0.54
C ASP A 214 12.04 11.29 0.39
N ASN A 215 11.15 11.05 1.34
CA ASN A 215 10.77 12.07 2.33
C ASN A 215 11.93 12.37 3.29
N GLY A 216 12.80 11.38 3.54
CA GLY A 216 13.85 11.44 4.54
C GLY A 216 13.32 11.38 5.97
N ALA A 217 14.14 10.84 6.88
CA ALA A 217 14.04 11.15 8.29
C ALA A 217 14.73 12.51 8.48
N THR A 218 14.06 13.49 9.09
CA THR A 218 14.82 14.60 9.68
C THR A 218 15.61 14.01 10.84
N ASP A 219 16.92 13.83 10.65
CA ASP A 219 17.86 13.53 11.73
C ASP A 219 17.80 14.58 12.85
#